data_AF-A0AB34IRA0-F1
#
_entry.id   AF-A0AB34IRA0-F1
#
_cell.length_a   1.000
_cell.length_b   1.000
_cell.length_c   1.000
_cell.angle_alpha   90.00
_cell.angle_beta   90.00
_cell.angle_gamma   90.00
#
_symmetry.space_group_name_H-M   'P 1'
#
loop_
_entity.id
_entity.type
_entity.pdbx_description
1 polymer ?
#
loop_
_entity_poly.entity_id
_entity_poly.type
_entity_poly.pdbx_seq_one_letter_code
_entity_poly.pdbx_strand_id
1 'polypeptide(L)'
;MFHVPGKYSGAQLSTHSWTQTLHELEVRVPLPHDLPPGAATCTFKPRHLHVAVDGAPPLSGELIEPLALDDCVWTVEREERAATLVATLRKAAPKVWPKLFTTDAEPEEPPKLLDGLEGRAEGGAKSKQQMLREAKARAAVDLAGPTKAKQHVVEGKAAETLLLAAADVPPLSVLVVRRCEGCTITLPAELSLIKLQLEGCTQCTVTVLAKLLTETLEVWESTALTVSLRSKCATVQVDACADLRLQYGKVDFFDRVMHTGPRALRLSFDDEPQLDCTLEMEQLAREQPEGFVLDEQTDQFITRRVRAADELTTELVIRLCNDFPTTEREAKEFEERTRLHADKLDEVVDGMLGSSLGKKLSEAEREQMKQMMQSQSEAASAAKQQAELTAEGRHQARVEFKKNEGNAAFKDGQYQQAAVYYTEALTLNDQQHALFSNRAACFLKLGRYAQAKEDAAACIQLAPTFSKGHFRLALAHQALDEFGEACAAFGKVLELDPSNKEALAGLNMARMQAERKRRQEAGQVAS
;
A
#
# COMPACT_ATOMS: atom_id res chain seq x y z
N MET A 1 7.37 -3.79 -5.45
CA MET A 1 6.23 -3.01 -6.02
C MET A 1 5.19 -2.77 -4.92
N PHE A 2 4.38 -1.68 -4.97
CA PHE A 2 3.30 -1.45 -3.99
C PHE A 2 2.12 -2.42 -4.22
N HIS A 3 1.51 -2.92 -3.14
CA HIS A 3 0.39 -3.86 -3.18
C HIS A 3 -0.91 -3.15 -3.63
N VAL A 4 -1.71 -3.77 -4.50
CA VAL A 4 -2.91 -3.19 -5.12
C VAL A 4 -4.15 -4.00 -4.73
N PRO A 5 -5.19 -3.40 -4.11
CA PRO A 5 -6.31 -4.15 -3.53
C PRO A 5 -7.28 -4.71 -4.58
N GLY A 6 -7.57 -6.01 -4.49
CA GLY A 6 -8.58 -6.71 -5.31
C GLY A 6 -9.86 -7.05 -4.53
N LYS A 7 -10.79 -7.78 -5.18
CA LYS A 7 -11.83 -8.53 -4.47
C LYS A 7 -11.19 -9.76 -3.83
N TYR A 8 -11.56 -10.05 -2.59
CA TYR A 8 -11.13 -11.26 -1.86
C TYR A 8 -12.25 -12.31 -1.88
N SER A 9 -11.90 -13.58 -2.08
CA SER A 9 -12.58 -14.72 -1.45
C SER A 9 -11.62 -15.44 -0.51
N GLY A 10 -12.13 -16.39 0.26
CA GLY A 10 -11.34 -17.21 1.16
C GLY A 10 -12.24 -18.01 2.10
N ALA A 11 -11.71 -19.09 2.65
CA ALA A 11 -12.38 -19.88 3.67
C ALA A 11 -11.38 -20.30 4.76
N GLN A 12 -11.87 -20.40 5.99
CA GLN A 12 -11.14 -20.97 7.12
C GLN A 12 -11.71 -22.35 7.41
N LEU A 13 -10.91 -23.39 7.17
CA LEU A 13 -11.26 -24.80 7.38
C LEU A 13 -10.42 -25.34 8.55
N SER A 14 -10.80 -26.51 9.08
CA SER A 14 -10.12 -27.11 10.24
C SER A 14 -8.69 -27.59 9.95
N THR A 15 -8.29 -27.69 8.68
CA THR A 15 -6.97 -28.18 8.24
C THR A 15 -6.10 -27.10 7.60
N HIS A 16 -6.69 -25.99 7.15
CA HIS A 16 -6.02 -24.87 6.48
C HIS A 16 -6.97 -23.68 6.35
N SER A 17 -6.45 -22.48 6.12
CA SER A 17 -7.21 -21.36 5.56
C SER A 17 -6.64 -20.96 4.20
N TRP A 18 -7.41 -20.22 3.42
CA TRP A 18 -6.92 -19.60 2.20
C TRP A 18 -7.61 -18.26 1.94
N THR A 19 -6.93 -17.37 1.23
CA THR A 19 -7.49 -16.13 0.69
C THR A 19 -7.02 -15.91 -0.75
N GLN A 20 -7.85 -15.31 -1.59
CA GLN A 20 -7.54 -15.11 -3.00
C GLN A 20 -7.99 -13.73 -3.49
N THR A 21 -7.07 -13.02 -4.14
CA THR A 21 -7.34 -11.83 -4.94
C THR A 21 -7.26 -12.14 -6.44
N LEU A 22 -7.52 -11.15 -7.30
CA LEU A 22 -7.29 -11.26 -8.75
C LEU A 22 -5.81 -11.43 -9.15
N HIS A 23 -4.86 -11.42 -8.20
CA HIS A 23 -3.41 -11.40 -8.46
C HIS A 23 -2.59 -12.36 -7.58
N GLU A 24 -3.18 -12.93 -6.53
CA GLU A 24 -2.47 -13.67 -5.47
C GLU A 24 -3.44 -14.61 -4.74
N LEU A 25 -3.07 -15.89 -4.61
CA LEU A 25 -3.74 -16.91 -3.82
C LEU A 25 -2.81 -17.33 -2.68
N GLU A 26 -3.21 -17.04 -1.44
CA GLU A 26 -2.50 -17.46 -0.23
C GLU A 26 -3.23 -18.66 0.40
N VAL A 27 -2.49 -19.72 0.72
CA VAL A 27 -3.00 -20.90 1.46
C VAL A 27 -2.14 -21.09 2.70
N ARG A 28 -2.73 -21.00 3.89
CA ARG A 28 -2.05 -21.13 5.19
C ARG A 28 -2.40 -22.47 5.83
N VAL A 29 -1.40 -23.31 6.07
CA VAL A 29 -1.54 -24.63 6.70
C VAL A 29 -0.87 -24.60 8.07
N PRO A 30 -1.60 -24.76 9.19
CA PRO A 30 -1.01 -24.76 10.53
C PRO A 30 -0.11 -25.98 10.73
N LEU A 31 1.01 -25.78 11.41
CA LEU A 31 2.06 -26.76 11.64
C LEU A 31 2.38 -26.94 13.14
N PRO A 32 2.83 -28.13 13.57
CA PRO A 32 3.53 -28.31 14.85
C PRO A 32 4.73 -27.37 15.00
N HIS A 33 4.83 -26.70 16.16
CA HIS A 33 5.89 -25.72 16.46
C HIS A 33 7.31 -26.30 16.35
N ASP A 34 7.52 -27.52 16.86
CA ASP A 34 8.85 -28.14 17.02
C ASP A 34 9.38 -28.85 15.76
N LEU A 35 8.78 -28.62 14.58
CA LEU A 35 9.21 -29.25 13.33
C LEU A 35 10.65 -28.87 12.95
N PRO A 36 11.56 -29.83 12.68
CA PRO A 36 12.91 -29.53 12.25
C PRO A 36 12.98 -28.99 10.81
N PRO A 37 14.09 -28.33 10.41
CA PRO A 37 14.27 -27.84 9.05
C PRO A 37 14.12 -28.95 8.00
N GLY A 38 13.31 -28.72 6.97
CA GLY A 38 13.04 -29.67 5.88
C GLY A 38 11.90 -30.66 6.12
N ALA A 39 11.35 -30.78 7.33
CA ALA A 39 10.25 -31.71 7.66
C ALA A 39 8.84 -31.23 7.23
N ALA A 40 8.77 -30.16 6.43
CA ALA A 40 7.59 -29.73 5.72
C ALA A 40 7.96 -29.47 4.26
N THR A 41 7.10 -29.86 3.33
CA THR A 41 7.30 -29.71 1.88
C THR A 41 6.01 -29.21 1.25
N CYS A 42 6.09 -28.12 0.47
CA CYS A 42 5.03 -27.70 -0.43
C CYS A 42 5.48 -27.95 -1.88
N THR A 43 4.60 -28.52 -2.68
CA THR A 43 4.82 -28.75 -4.10
C THR A 43 3.63 -28.23 -4.91
N PHE A 44 3.96 -27.47 -5.95
CA PHE A 44 2.99 -26.88 -6.86
C PHE A 44 3.08 -27.56 -8.23
N LYS A 45 1.93 -27.88 -8.82
CA LYS A 45 1.77 -28.25 -10.24
C LYS A 45 0.63 -27.41 -10.83
N PRO A 46 0.54 -27.22 -12.16
CA PRO A 46 -0.38 -26.23 -12.72
C PRO A 46 -1.88 -26.45 -12.44
N ARG A 47 -2.28 -27.61 -11.90
CA ARG A 47 -3.64 -27.89 -11.40
C ARG A 47 -3.67 -28.48 -9.98
N HIS A 48 -2.57 -28.52 -9.24
CA HIS A 48 -2.50 -29.32 -8.01
C HIS A 48 -1.59 -28.66 -6.96
N LEU A 49 -2.13 -28.48 -5.76
CA LEU A 49 -1.38 -28.14 -4.55
C LEU A 49 -1.19 -29.41 -3.72
N HIS A 50 0.03 -29.64 -3.23
CA HIS A 50 0.31 -30.72 -2.29
C HIS A 50 1.32 -30.26 -1.23
N VAL A 51 0.83 -30.11 0.00
CA VAL A 51 1.60 -29.81 1.21
C VAL A 51 1.67 -31.07 2.07
N ALA A 52 2.89 -31.56 2.33
CA ALA A 52 3.13 -32.67 3.25
C ALA A 52 4.04 -32.24 4.40
N VAL A 53 3.78 -32.80 5.58
CA VAL A 53 4.38 -32.41 6.86
C VAL A 53 4.60 -33.69 7.67
N ASP A 54 5.81 -33.89 8.18
CA ASP A 54 6.12 -35.12 8.92
C ASP A 54 5.23 -35.25 10.17
N GLY A 55 4.49 -36.36 10.25
CA GLY A 55 3.55 -36.65 11.34
C GLY A 55 2.12 -36.11 11.18
N ALA A 56 1.79 -35.41 10.08
CA ALA A 56 0.44 -34.92 9.81
C ALA A 56 -0.12 -35.42 8.46
N PRO A 57 -1.45 -35.53 8.29
CA PRO A 57 -2.04 -35.86 7.00
C PRO A 57 -1.79 -34.73 5.98
N PRO A 58 -1.36 -35.05 4.73
CA PRO A 58 -1.01 -34.03 3.75
C PRO A 58 -2.25 -33.31 3.21
N LEU A 59 -2.15 -31.99 3.02
CA LEU A 59 -3.15 -31.21 2.28
C LEU A 59 -2.86 -31.36 0.79
N SER A 60 -3.70 -32.13 0.09
CA SER A 60 -3.47 -32.58 -1.27
C SER A 60 -4.77 -32.55 -2.08
N GLY A 61 -4.80 -31.83 -3.19
CA GLY A 61 -6.00 -31.79 -4.05
C GLY A 61 -5.81 -31.07 -5.39
N GLU A 62 -6.72 -31.34 -6.32
CA GLU A 62 -6.79 -30.66 -7.61
C GLU A 62 -7.52 -29.32 -7.48
N LEU A 63 -6.84 -28.25 -7.89
CA LEU A 63 -7.34 -26.88 -7.92
C LEU A 63 -8.39 -26.71 -9.03
N ILE A 64 -9.35 -25.81 -8.80
CA ILE A 64 -10.53 -25.65 -9.67
C ILE A 64 -10.12 -25.12 -11.06
N GLU A 65 -9.43 -23.98 -11.11
CA GLU A 65 -8.80 -23.46 -12.33
C GLU A 65 -7.28 -23.68 -12.28
N PRO A 66 -6.59 -23.82 -13.43
CA PRO A 66 -5.14 -23.97 -13.46
C PRO A 66 -4.42 -22.66 -13.12
N LEU A 67 -3.25 -22.76 -12.50
CA LEU A 67 -2.38 -21.63 -12.16
C LEU A 67 -1.05 -21.69 -12.94
N ALA A 68 -0.52 -20.52 -13.27
CA ALA A 68 0.87 -20.38 -13.70
C ALA A 68 1.79 -20.55 -12.48
N LEU A 69 2.90 -21.28 -12.63
CA LEU A 69 3.78 -21.62 -11.51
C LEU A 69 4.90 -20.60 -11.26
N ASP A 70 5.11 -19.70 -12.22
CA ASP A 70 6.29 -18.84 -12.31
C ASP A 70 6.57 -18.04 -11.03
N ASP A 71 5.51 -17.65 -10.28
CA ASP A 71 5.58 -16.80 -9.08
C ASP A 71 5.05 -17.52 -7.81
N CYS A 72 5.14 -18.86 -7.75
CA CYS A 72 4.66 -19.64 -6.61
C CYS A 72 5.74 -19.83 -5.54
N VAL A 73 5.63 -19.09 -4.43
CA VAL A 73 6.54 -19.18 -3.27
C VAL A 73 5.84 -19.81 -2.07
N TRP A 74 6.61 -20.37 -1.13
CA TRP A 74 6.08 -20.77 0.18
C TRP A 74 7.12 -20.55 1.27
N THR A 75 6.64 -20.25 2.47
CA THR A 75 7.43 -20.02 3.68
C THR A 75 6.87 -20.85 4.83
N VAL A 76 7.64 -20.98 5.91
CA VAL A 76 7.13 -21.41 7.21
C VAL A 76 7.31 -20.26 8.18
N GLU A 77 6.22 -19.54 8.43
CA GLU A 77 6.15 -18.53 9.49
C GLU A 77 6.23 -19.25 10.85
N ARG A 78 7.01 -18.72 11.79
CA ARG A 78 7.12 -19.24 13.15
C ARG A 78 6.91 -18.12 14.17
N GLU A 79 5.98 -18.37 15.08
CA GLU A 79 5.69 -17.55 16.25
C GLU A 79 6.06 -18.37 17.51
N GLU A 80 6.13 -17.74 18.69
CA GLU A 80 6.67 -18.34 19.93
C GLU A 80 6.04 -19.68 20.38
N ARG A 81 4.89 -20.07 19.82
CA ARG A 81 4.16 -21.32 20.12
C ARG A 81 3.48 -21.97 18.93
N ALA A 82 3.67 -21.45 17.71
CA ALA A 82 2.99 -21.93 16.51
C ALA A 82 3.91 -21.84 15.28
N ALA A 83 3.71 -22.73 14.32
CA ALA A 83 4.27 -22.60 12.99
C ALA A 83 3.13 -22.66 11.97
N THR A 84 3.26 -21.94 10.85
CA THR A 84 2.29 -21.93 9.76
C THR A 84 3.02 -21.97 8.44
N LEU A 85 2.73 -22.97 7.59
CA LEU A 85 3.19 -22.96 6.21
C LEU A 85 2.29 -22.00 5.42
N VAL A 86 2.87 -20.96 4.84
CA VAL A 86 2.16 -20.02 3.98
C VAL A 86 2.62 -20.26 2.55
N ALA A 87 1.72 -20.80 1.73
CA ALA A 87 1.93 -21.03 0.31
C ALA A 87 1.24 -19.91 -0.48
N THR A 88 2.04 -19.06 -1.12
CA THR A 88 1.57 -17.87 -1.84
C THR A 88 1.83 -18.03 -3.32
N LEU A 89 0.77 -18.31 -4.06
CA LEU A 89 0.75 -18.48 -5.51
C LEU A 89 0.35 -17.15 -6.14
N ARG A 90 1.32 -16.41 -6.69
CA ARG A 90 1.06 -15.13 -7.38
C ARG A 90 0.72 -15.35 -8.86
N LYS A 91 0.28 -14.25 -9.49
CA LYS A 91 -0.21 -14.14 -10.88
C LYS A 91 -1.69 -14.53 -11.03
N ALA A 92 -2.32 -13.96 -12.06
CA ALA A 92 -3.75 -13.66 -12.01
C ALA A 92 -4.68 -14.85 -12.29
N ALA A 93 -5.38 -15.31 -11.26
CA ALA A 93 -6.67 -15.97 -11.43
C ALA A 93 -7.66 -14.94 -12.04
N PRO A 94 -8.21 -15.15 -13.25
CA PRO A 94 -9.03 -14.16 -13.94
C PRO A 94 -10.42 -13.98 -13.30
N LYS A 95 -10.75 -14.84 -12.33
CA LYS A 95 -11.96 -14.82 -11.50
C LYS A 95 -11.57 -15.18 -10.07
N VAL A 96 -12.31 -14.62 -9.13
CA VAL A 96 -12.28 -15.02 -7.73
C VAL A 96 -12.99 -16.38 -7.61
N TRP A 97 -12.34 -17.38 -7.01
CA TRP A 97 -12.83 -18.75 -6.90
C TRP A 97 -13.85 -18.89 -5.76
N PRO A 98 -14.87 -19.76 -5.91
CA PRO A 98 -15.88 -20.03 -4.87
C PRO A 98 -15.41 -21.03 -3.79
N LYS A 99 -14.39 -21.84 -4.09
CA LYS A 99 -13.74 -22.85 -3.24
C LYS A 99 -12.27 -23.00 -3.67
N LEU A 100 -11.46 -23.81 -2.98
CA LEU A 100 -10.04 -24.01 -3.32
C LEU A 100 -9.82 -25.24 -4.20
N PHE A 101 -10.38 -26.38 -3.79
CA PHE A 101 -10.26 -27.67 -4.46
C PHE A 101 -11.56 -28.07 -5.15
N THR A 102 -11.44 -28.85 -6.24
CA THR A 102 -12.59 -29.43 -6.95
C THR A 102 -13.54 -30.22 -6.02
N THR A 103 -12.96 -30.90 -5.03
CA THR A 103 -13.63 -31.73 -4.01
C THR A 103 -14.33 -30.97 -2.89
N ASP A 104 -14.12 -29.66 -2.75
CA ASP A 104 -14.80 -28.87 -1.73
C ASP A 104 -16.30 -28.75 -2.06
N ALA A 105 -17.14 -28.53 -1.05
CA ALA A 105 -18.57 -28.30 -1.25
C ALA A 105 -18.83 -27.01 -2.06
N GLU A 106 -19.85 -27.04 -2.92
CA GLU A 106 -20.32 -25.82 -3.61
C GLU A 106 -20.97 -24.85 -2.59
N PRO A 107 -20.62 -23.56 -2.59
CA PRO A 107 -21.41 -22.55 -1.88
C PRO A 107 -22.70 -22.23 -2.66
N GLU A 108 -23.78 -21.91 -1.95
CA GLU A 108 -25.07 -21.56 -2.58
C GLU A 108 -24.99 -20.25 -3.39
N GLU A 109 -25.43 -20.26 -4.66
CA GLU A 109 -25.49 -19.03 -5.49
C GLU A 109 -26.65 -18.11 -5.06
N PRO A 110 -26.40 -16.82 -4.74
CA PRO A 110 -27.46 -15.82 -4.69
C PRO A 110 -27.89 -15.38 -6.11
N PRO A 111 -29.17 -15.01 -6.31
CA PRO A 111 -29.71 -14.72 -7.64
C PRO A 111 -29.17 -13.41 -8.24
N LYS A 112 -29.00 -13.40 -9.57
CA LYS A 112 -28.57 -12.25 -10.37
C LYS A 112 -29.75 -11.32 -10.67
N LEU A 113 -29.51 -10.01 -10.73
CA LEU A 113 -30.51 -8.97 -11.01
C LEU A 113 -30.00 -7.99 -12.10
N LEU A 114 -30.94 -7.28 -12.72
CA LEU A 114 -30.82 -6.67 -14.06
C LEU A 114 -30.32 -5.22 -14.07
N ASP A 115 -29.88 -4.77 -15.25
CA ASP A 115 -29.41 -3.41 -15.53
C ASP A 115 -30.50 -2.33 -15.54
N GLY A 116 -30.11 -1.13 -15.11
CA GLY A 116 -30.54 0.14 -15.72
C GLY A 116 -31.68 0.93 -15.08
N LEU A 117 -31.43 2.22 -14.79
CA LEU A 117 -32.23 3.37 -15.23
C LEU A 117 -31.57 4.71 -14.85
N GLU A 118 -31.90 5.80 -15.56
CA GLU A 118 -31.27 7.13 -15.45
C GLU A 118 -32.22 8.25 -14.92
N GLY A 119 -31.63 9.35 -14.42
CA GLY A 119 -32.29 10.64 -14.10
C GLY A 119 -31.59 11.35 -12.92
N ARG A 120 -31.01 12.56 -13.00
CA ARG A 120 -31.44 13.91 -13.50
C ARG A 120 -32.68 14.46 -12.76
N ALA A 121 -32.78 15.73 -12.36
CA ALA A 121 -31.85 16.87 -12.14
C ALA A 121 -32.64 18.01 -11.41
N GLU A 122 -32.17 19.18 -10.96
CA GLU A 122 -30.84 19.83 -10.83
C GLU A 122 -30.92 21.01 -9.81
N GLY A 123 -29.82 21.78 -9.62
CA GLY A 123 -29.83 23.12 -8.99
C GLY A 123 -29.05 23.25 -7.66
N GLY A 124 -28.37 24.37 -7.36
CA GLY A 124 -28.28 25.60 -8.17
C GLY A 124 -27.51 26.79 -7.55
N ALA A 125 -26.35 26.60 -6.91
CA ALA A 125 -25.47 27.70 -6.47
C ALA A 125 -23.98 27.32 -6.53
N LYS A 126 -23.11 28.23 -6.99
CA LYS A 126 -21.69 27.92 -7.27
C LYS A 126 -20.86 27.75 -6.00
N SER A 127 -20.50 26.51 -5.66
CA SER A 127 -19.60 26.19 -4.54
C SER A 127 -18.11 26.18 -4.95
N LYS A 128 -17.22 26.05 -3.96
CA LYS A 128 -15.76 25.91 -4.14
C LYS A 128 -15.38 24.75 -5.08
N GLN A 129 -16.23 23.74 -5.22
CA GLN A 129 -16.05 22.64 -6.18
C GLN A 129 -16.14 23.09 -7.64
N GLN A 130 -16.92 24.15 -7.98
CA GLN A 130 -17.01 24.61 -9.37
C GLN A 130 -15.69 25.23 -9.84
N MET A 131 -15.01 26.03 -9.01
CA MET A 131 -13.67 26.55 -9.33
C MET A 131 -12.66 25.40 -9.53
N LEU A 132 -12.75 24.34 -8.70
CA LEU A 132 -11.94 23.13 -8.89
C LEU A 132 -12.31 22.36 -10.17
N ARG A 133 -13.58 22.38 -10.58
CA ARG A 133 -14.08 21.73 -11.81
C ARG A 133 -13.66 22.51 -13.06
N GLU A 134 -13.63 23.83 -12.99
CA GLU A 134 -13.14 24.72 -14.06
C GLU A 134 -11.60 24.64 -14.17
N ALA A 135 -10.87 24.49 -13.07
CA ALA A 135 -9.44 24.16 -13.08
C ALA A 135 -9.16 22.77 -13.67
N LYS A 136 -9.93 21.74 -13.27
CA LYS A 136 -9.86 20.40 -13.88
C LYS A 136 -10.29 20.39 -15.35
N ALA A 137 -11.19 21.27 -15.78
CA ALA A 137 -11.58 21.40 -17.18
C ALA A 137 -10.44 22.00 -18.02
N ARG A 138 -9.70 22.99 -17.51
CA ARG A 138 -8.47 23.49 -18.17
C ARG A 138 -7.44 22.36 -18.32
N ALA A 139 -7.15 21.64 -17.24
CA ALA A 139 -6.26 20.47 -17.29
C ALA A 139 -6.75 19.37 -18.25
N ALA A 140 -8.06 19.16 -18.38
CA ALA A 140 -8.65 18.18 -19.28
C ALA A 140 -8.59 18.56 -20.78
N VAL A 141 -8.40 19.83 -21.11
CA VAL A 141 -8.14 20.26 -22.50
C VAL A 141 -6.69 19.91 -22.90
N ASP A 142 -5.73 20.07 -21.99
CA ASP A 142 -4.33 19.66 -22.21
C ASP A 142 -4.15 18.13 -22.11
N LEU A 143 -5.04 17.43 -21.40
CA LEU A 143 -5.06 15.97 -21.23
C LEU A 143 -6.07 15.25 -22.15
N ALA A 144 -6.29 15.76 -23.36
CA ALA A 144 -7.13 15.15 -24.39
C ALA A 144 -6.50 13.89 -25.05
N GLY A 145 -5.99 12.97 -24.22
CA GLY A 145 -5.45 11.67 -24.61
C GLY A 145 -6.07 10.52 -23.79
N PRO A 146 -5.77 9.25 -24.11
CA PRO A 146 -6.34 8.11 -23.39
C PRO A 146 -5.91 8.11 -21.92
N THR A 147 -6.88 7.96 -21.00
CA THR A 147 -6.70 8.06 -19.54
C THR A 147 -5.96 6.90 -18.87
N LYS A 148 -5.28 6.06 -19.68
CA LYS A 148 -4.26 5.10 -19.24
C LYS A 148 -3.10 5.17 -20.23
N ALA A 149 -1.88 5.26 -19.71
CA ALA A 149 -0.67 5.12 -20.53
C ALA A 149 -0.72 3.78 -21.27
N LYS A 150 -0.52 3.80 -22.59
CA LYS A 150 -0.46 2.57 -23.38
C LYS A 150 0.89 1.90 -23.12
N GLN A 151 0.91 0.65 -22.66
CA GLN A 151 2.14 -0.14 -22.76
C GLN A 151 2.38 -0.51 -24.23
N HIS A 152 3.62 -0.34 -24.69
CA HIS A 152 4.16 -0.95 -25.89
C HIS A 152 5.17 -2.01 -25.45
N VAL A 153 5.11 -3.20 -26.03
CA VAL A 153 5.88 -4.37 -25.56
C VAL A 153 6.72 -4.93 -26.70
N VAL A 154 8.02 -4.97 -26.50
CA VAL A 154 8.98 -5.72 -27.32
C VAL A 154 9.30 -7.00 -26.56
N GLU A 155 9.07 -8.16 -27.17
CA GLU A 155 9.14 -9.45 -26.45
C GLU A 155 9.72 -10.58 -27.30
N GLY A 156 10.45 -11.50 -26.66
CA GLY A 156 10.83 -12.79 -27.25
C GLY A 156 11.85 -12.67 -28.39
N LYS A 157 12.67 -11.61 -28.36
CA LYS A 157 13.64 -11.27 -29.40
C LYS A 157 14.99 -11.90 -29.09
N ALA A 158 15.61 -12.55 -30.08
CA ALA A 158 16.85 -13.29 -29.92
C ALA A 158 17.87 -12.93 -31.03
N ALA A 159 19.07 -12.48 -30.62
CA ALA A 159 20.16 -12.06 -31.52
C ALA A 159 19.79 -11.00 -32.57
N GLU A 160 18.73 -10.21 -32.35
CA GLU A 160 18.28 -9.17 -33.29
C GLU A 160 18.91 -7.80 -32.99
N THR A 161 19.15 -7.01 -34.05
CA THR A 161 19.41 -5.57 -33.93
C THR A 161 18.12 -4.81 -34.21
N LEU A 162 17.61 -4.11 -33.21
CA LEU A 162 16.31 -3.44 -33.22
C LEU A 162 16.49 -1.92 -33.14
N LEU A 163 15.85 -1.20 -34.06
CA LEU A 163 15.68 0.25 -34.00
C LEU A 163 14.18 0.52 -33.91
N LEU A 164 13.69 0.95 -32.74
CA LEU A 164 12.26 1.23 -32.57
C LEU A 164 11.93 2.60 -33.15
N ALA A 165 11.33 2.66 -34.34
CA ALA A 165 10.97 3.92 -34.96
C ALA A 165 9.81 4.60 -34.20
N ALA A 166 9.81 5.94 -34.18
CA ALA A 166 8.78 6.72 -33.50
C ALA A 166 7.38 6.63 -34.15
N ALA A 167 7.25 5.94 -35.27
CA ALA A 167 5.96 5.59 -35.88
C ALA A 167 5.34 4.32 -35.28
N ASP A 168 6.16 3.39 -34.78
CA ASP A 168 5.73 2.06 -34.31
C ASP A 168 5.35 2.06 -32.83
N VAL A 169 5.94 2.97 -32.04
CA VAL A 169 5.66 3.15 -30.61
C VAL A 169 4.60 4.26 -30.43
N PRO A 170 3.46 4.00 -29.77
CA PRO A 170 2.47 5.04 -29.50
C PRO A 170 3.06 6.21 -28.67
N PRO A 171 2.64 7.46 -28.93
CA PRO A 171 3.10 8.60 -28.16
C PRO A 171 2.66 8.48 -26.70
N LEU A 172 3.54 8.88 -25.77
CA LEU A 172 3.32 8.79 -24.32
C LEU A 172 3.10 7.34 -23.84
N SER A 173 3.73 6.36 -24.49
CA SER A 173 3.75 4.97 -24.04
C SER A 173 4.69 4.72 -22.86
N VAL A 174 4.37 3.72 -22.05
CA VAL A 174 5.37 2.99 -21.26
C VAL A 174 5.96 1.92 -22.17
N LEU A 175 7.27 1.91 -22.37
CA LEU A 175 7.93 0.88 -23.18
C LEU A 175 8.42 -0.25 -22.26
N VAL A 176 8.03 -1.48 -22.58
CA VAL A 176 8.50 -2.70 -21.94
C VAL A 176 9.33 -3.47 -22.96
N VAL A 177 10.58 -3.76 -22.65
CA VAL A 177 11.40 -4.74 -23.38
C VAL A 177 11.54 -5.95 -22.48
N ARG A 178 11.10 -7.12 -22.93
CA ARG A 178 11.05 -8.31 -22.07
C ARG A 178 11.47 -9.61 -22.73
N ARG A 179 12.13 -10.48 -21.96
CA ARG A 179 12.54 -11.81 -22.41
C ARG A 179 13.28 -11.75 -23.75
N CYS A 180 14.25 -10.84 -23.83
CA CYS A 180 15.12 -10.63 -24.99
C CYS A 180 16.52 -11.17 -24.70
N GLU A 181 17.13 -11.81 -25.68
CA GLU A 181 18.43 -12.48 -25.57
C GLU A 181 19.40 -12.00 -26.65
N GLY A 182 20.63 -11.63 -26.30
CA GLY A 182 21.68 -11.24 -27.26
C GLY A 182 21.34 -10.05 -28.18
N CYS A 183 20.32 -9.27 -27.85
CA CYS A 183 19.79 -8.22 -28.73
C CYS A 183 20.50 -6.87 -28.54
N THR A 184 20.64 -6.12 -29.63
CA THR A 184 21.08 -4.72 -29.60
C THR A 184 19.91 -3.82 -29.94
N ILE A 185 19.44 -3.01 -28.98
CA ILE A 185 18.17 -2.29 -29.05
C ILE A 185 18.42 -0.79 -28.95
N THR A 186 18.08 -0.04 -29.98
CA THR A 186 18.21 1.42 -30.02
C THR A 186 16.84 2.07 -29.90
N LEU A 187 16.70 2.95 -28.90
CA LEU A 187 15.55 3.83 -28.70
C LEU A 187 15.95 5.23 -29.17
N PRO A 188 15.63 5.65 -30.41
CA PRO A 188 16.15 6.87 -31.02
C PRO A 188 15.53 8.15 -30.43
N ALA A 189 16.14 9.31 -30.70
CA ALA A 189 15.86 10.57 -30.02
C ALA A 189 14.45 11.13 -30.30
N GLU A 190 13.81 10.70 -31.39
CA GLU A 190 12.46 11.06 -31.79
C GLU A 190 11.39 10.42 -30.88
N LEU A 191 11.72 9.37 -30.12
CA LEU A 191 10.81 8.77 -29.15
C LEU A 191 10.66 9.64 -27.90
N SER A 192 9.41 9.81 -27.46
CA SER A 192 9.05 10.34 -26.14
C SER A 192 8.18 9.36 -25.38
N LEU A 193 8.79 8.69 -24.41
CA LEU A 193 8.20 7.65 -23.56
C LEU A 193 7.83 8.24 -22.20
N ILE A 194 6.80 7.70 -21.55
CA ILE A 194 6.57 8.00 -20.13
C ILE A 194 7.69 7.39 -19.29
N LYS A 195 7.95 6.09 -19.47
CA LYS A 195 8.88 5.27 -18.68
C LYS A 195 9.41 4.12 -19.53
N LEU A 196 10.59 3.61 -19.18
CA LEU A 196 11.19 2.39 -19.75
C LEU A 196 11.24 1.28 -18.69
N GLN A 197 10.92 0.05 -19.09
CA GLN A 197 10.98 -1.16 -18.26
C GLN A 197 11.75 -2.24 -19.05
N LEU A 198 12.76 -2.87 -18.44
CA LEU A 198 13.56 -3.96 -18.99
C LEU A 198 13.40 -5.21 -18.10
N GLU A 199 12.88 -6.31 -18.65
CA GLU A 199 12.42 -7.48 -17.90
C GLU A 199 13.07 -8.76 -18.44
N GLY A 200 13.74 -9.56 -17.60
CA GLY A 200 14.28 -10.86 -18.01
C GLY A 200 15.19 -10.81 -19.24
N CYS A 201 15.96 -9.72 -19.42
CA CYS A 201 16.78 -9.50 -20.60
C CYS A 201 18.21 -10.04 -20.37
N THR A 202 18.71 -10.85 -21.30
CA THR A 202 19.98 -11.57 -21.17
C THR A 202 20.96 -11.19 -22.29
N GLN A 203 22.22 -10.88 -21.95
CA GLN A 203 23.28 -10.52 -22.93
C GLN A 203 22.90 -9.38 -23.90
N CYS A 204 22.00 -8.48 -23.49
CA CYS A 204 21.47 -7.41 -24.34
C CYS A 204 22.25 -6.09 -24.18
N THR A 205 22.22 -5.26 -25.21
CA THR A 205 22.66 -3.87 -25.17
C THR A 205 21.50 -2.95 -25.54
N VAL A 206 21.17 -1.98 -24.70
CA VAL A 206 20.05 -1.05 -24.89
C VAL A 206 20.56 0.39 -24.91
N THR A 207 20.52 1.05 -26.06
CA THR A 207 20.93 2.45 -26.21
C THR A 207 19.70 3.37 -26.15
N VAL A 208 19.67 4.28 -25.17
CA VAL A 208 18.52 5.16 -24.90
C VAL A 208 18.86 6.59 -25.27
N LEU A 209 18.50 7.00 -26.49
CA LEU A 209 18.49 8.39 -26.95
C LEU A 209 17.11 9.04 -26.72
N ALA A 210 16.05 8.21 -26.67
CA ALA A 210 14.67 8.57 -26.41
C ALA A 210 14.49 9.41 -25.13
N LYS A 211 13.55 10.35 -25.14
CA LYS A 211 13.17 11.14 -23.96
C LYS A 211 12.29 10.32 -23.02
N LEU A 212 12.71 10.17 -21.75
CA LEU A 212 11.89 9.58 -20.67
C LEU A 212 11.22 10.71 -19.87
N LEU A 213 9.88 10.76 -19.85
CA LEU A 213 9.15 11.88 -19.25
C LEU A 213 9.06 11.82 -17.72
N THR A 214 9.07 10.63 -17.11
CA THR A 214 9.28 10.48 -15.66
C THR A 214 10.76 10.39 -15.29
N GLU A 215 11.66 10.46 -16.29
CA GLU A 215 13.11 10.25 -16.13
C GLU A 215 13.44 8.92 -15.41
N THR A 216 12.59 7.91 -15.58
CA THR A 216 12.67 6.62 -14.86
C THR A 216 12.93 5.43 -15.79
N LEU A 217 13.82 4.55 -15.34
CA LEU A 217 14.04 3.20 -15.86
C LEU A 217 13.79 2.17 -14.76
N GLU A 218 13.09 1.09 -15.07
CA GLU A 218 13.10 -0.14 -14.28
C GLU A 218 13.87 -1.23 -15.02
N VAL A 219 14.67 -2.00 -14.30
CA VAL A 219 15.36 -3.20 -14.78
C VAL A 219 15.10 -4.33 -13.78
N TRP A 220 14.53 -5.45 -14.21
CA TRP A 220 14.37 -6.63 -13.35
C TRP A 220 14.76 -7.93 -14.05
N GLU A 221 15.23 -8.89 -13.25
CA GLU A 221 15.58 -10.28 -13.65
C GLU A 221 16.57 -10.39 -14.81
N SER A 222 17.36 -9.34 -15.06
CA SER A 222 18.18 -9.19 -16.27
C SER A 222 19.67 -9.47 -15.99
N THR A 223 20.34 -10.15 -16.93
CA THR A 223 21.70 -10.67 -16.75
C THR A 223 22.62 -10.29 -17.92
N ALA A 224 23.84 -9.81 -17.62
CA ALA A 224 24.82 -9.33 -18.61
C ALA A 224 24.22 -8.26 -19.55
N LEU A 225 23.52 -7.29 -18.96
CA LEU A 225 22.78 -6.23 -19.66
C LEU A 225 23.57 -4.92 -19.62
N THR A 226 23.83 -4.30 -20.77
CA THR A 226 24.38 -2.95 -20.85
C THR A 226 23.30 -1.95 -21.29
N VAL A 227 23.08 -0.88 -20.52
CA VAL A 227 22.14 0.21 -20.85
C VAL A 227 22.93 1.50 -21.02
N SER A 228 23.06 1.96 -22.27
CA SER A 228 23.76 3.19 -22.62
C SER A 228 22.75 4.35 -22.65
N LEU A 229 22.61 5.03 -21.52
CA LEU A 229 21.73 6.16 -21.30
C LEU A 229 22.35 7.41 -21.95
N ARG A 230 21.74 7.92 -23.01
CA ARG A 230 22.18 9.12 -23.75
C ARG A 230 21.15 10.26 -23.69
N SER A 231 20.12 10.09 -22.86
CA SER A 231 19.14 11.07 -22.42
C SER A 231 19.03 11.08 -20.89
N LYS A 232 18.29 12.05 -20.31
CA LYS A 232 18.10 12.16 -18.85
C LYS A 232 17.26 11.01 -18.29
N CYS A 233 17.82 10.31 -17.31
CA CYS A 233 17.23 9.14 -16.64
C CYS A 233 17.63 9.15 -15.16
N ALA A 234 17.09 10.13 -14.44
CA ALA A 234 17.48 10.49 -13.09
C ALA A 234 17.31 9.34 -12.08
N THR A 235 16.27 8.52 -12.21
CA THR A 235 16.02 7.38 -11.31
C THR A 235 16.07 6.06 -12.09
N VAL A 236 16.91 5.14 -11.65
CA VAL A 236 16.85 3.73 -12.07
C VAL A 236 16.44 2.88 -10.88
N GLN A 237 15.64 1.84 -11.13
CA GLN A 237 15.30 0.81 -10.15
C GLN A 237 15.77 -0.55 -10.70
N VAL A 238 16.52 -1.30 -9.90
CA VAL A 238 17.18 -2.56 -10.28
C VAL A 238 16.75 -3.66 -9.29
N ASP A 239 16.22 -4.76 -9.79
CA ASP A 239 15.77 -5.89 -8.96
C ASP A 239 16.22 -7.23 -9.56
N ALA A 240 16.70 -8.17 -8.75
CA ALA A 240 17.17 -9.50 -9.16
C ALA A 240 18.11 -9.53 -10.41
N CYS A 241 18.99 -8.53 -10.59
CA CYS A 241 19.86 -8.41 -11.78
C CYS A 241 21.32 -8.83 -11.50
N ALA A 242 22.03 -9.25 -12.56
CA ALA A 242 23.45 -9.61 -12.50
C ALA A 242 24.26 -9.07 -13.70
N ASP A 243 25.48 -8.59 -13.48
CA ASP A 243 26.35 -8.00 -14.52
C ASP A 243 25.65 -6.88 -15.32
N LEU A 244 24.91 -6.01 -14.60
CA LEU A 244 24.21 -4.86 -15.17
C LEU A 244 25.16 -3.65 -15.26
N ARG A 245 25.35 -3.10 -16.46
CA ARG A 245 26.15 -1.89 -16.70
C ARG A 245 25.25 -0.72 -17.13
N LEU A 246 25.16 0.32 -16.31
CA LEU A 246 24.44 1.56 -16.63
C LEU A 246 25.46 2.64 -17.02
N GLN A 247 25.50 3.00 -18.31
CA GLN A 247 26.45 3.97 -18.84
C GLN A 247 25.76 5.29 -19.13
N TYR A 248 26.02 6.31 -18.32
CA TYR A 248 25.45 7.64 -18.48
C TYR A 248 26.31 8.50 -19.41
N GLY A 249 25.70 9.04 -20.46
CA GLY A 249 26.34 10.00 -21.36
C GLY A 249 26.62 11.36 -20.73
N LYS A 250 26.03 11.63 -19.56
CA LYS A 250 26.31 12.75 -18.66
C LYS A 250 26.00 12.42 -17.22
N VAL A 251 26.78 12.90 -16.26
CA VAL A 251 26.45 12.82 -14.83
C VAL A 251 25.16 13.57 -14.47
N ASP A 252 24.86 14.69 -15.14
CA ASP A 252 23.61 15.47 -14.98
C ASP A 252 22.34 14.70 -15.41
N PHE A 253 22.49 13.52 -16.02
CA PHE A 253 21.38 12.64 -16.36
C PHE A 253 21.00 11.69 -15.22
N PHE A 254 21.78 11.63 -14.13
CA PHE A 254 21.63 10.74 -12.98
C PHE A 254 21.27 11.52 -11.70
N ASP A 255 20.44 10.92 -10.84
CA ASP A 255 20.19 11.35 -9.46
C ASP A 255 20.38 10.16 -8.50
N ARG A 256 19.77 9.00 -8.80
CA ARG A 256 19.90 7.77 -8.02
C ARG A 256 19.67 6.47 -8.80
N VAL A 257 20.27 5.40 -8.30
CA VAL A 257 19.85 4.01 -8.56
C VAL A 257 19.35 3.41 -7.25
N MET A 258 18.14 2.86 -7.26
CA MET A 258 17.62 1.97 -6.21
C MET A 258 17.92 0.53 -6.62
N HIS A 259 18.49 -0.29 -5.74
CA HIS A 259 18.85 -1.68 -6.06
C HIS A 259 18.72 -2.66 -4.90
N THR A 260 18.50 -3.93 -5.21
CA THR A 260 18.53 -5.07 -4.28
C THR A 260 19.49 -6.13 -4.81
N GLY A 261 20.25 -6.76 -3.92
CA GLY A 261 21.20 -7.84 -4.23
C GLY A 261 22.20 -7.55 -5.37
N PRO A 262 22.86 -6.38 -5.45
CA PRO A 262 23.80 -6.04 -6.52
C PRO A 262 24.90 -7.11 -6.71
N ARG A 263 24.85 -7.76 -7.87
CA ARG A 263 25.87 -8.67 -8.39
C ARG A 263 26.45 -8.04 -9.66
N ALA A 264 27.64 -7.46 -9.57
CA ALA A 264 28.31 -6.71 -10.63
C ALA A 264 27.49 -5.58 -11.26
N LEU A 265 26.79 -4.79 -10.44
CA LEU A 265 26.11 -3.56 -10.88
C LEU A 265 27.15 -2.46 -11.08
N ARG A 266 27.36 -2.02 -12.32
CA ARG A 266 28.37 -0.99 -12.68
C ARG A 266 27.71 0.29 -13.17
N LEU A 267 28.14 1.42 -12.63
CA LEU A 267 27.78 2.76 -13.10
C LEU A 267 29.00 3.38 -13.77
N SER A 268 28.83 4.00 -14.94
CA SER A 268 29.89 4.76 -15.61
C SER A 268 29.39 6.07 -16.21
N PHE A 269 30.24 7.09 -16.28
CA PHE A 269 29.88 8.45 -16.71
C PHE A 269 30.83 8.95 -17.80
N ASP A 270 30.32 9.10 -19.03
CA ASP A 270 31.12 9.49 -20.21
C ASP A 270 31.82 10.86 -20.05
N ASP A 271 31.28 11.77 -19.22
CA ASP A 271 31.83 13.11 -18.96
C ASP A 271 32.60 13.25 -17.64
N GLU A 272 32.35 12.39 -16.65
CA GLU A 272 32.99 12.43 -15.32
C GLU A 272 33.49 11.03 -14.87
N PRO A 273 34.46 10.40 -15.57
CA PRO A 273 34.82 8.99 -15.36
C PRO A 273 35.44 8.68 -13.98
N GLN A 274 35.80 9.70 -13.20
CA GLN A 274 36.23 9.53 -11.81
C GLN A 274 35.09 9.10 -10.86
N LEU A 275 33.84 9.14 -11.33
CA LEU A 275 32.65 8.66 -10.61
C LEU A 275 32.26 7.21 -11.00
N ASP A 276 32.99 6.57 -11.91
CA ASP A 276 32.75 5.18 -12.32
C ASP A 276 32.89 4.23 -11.11
N CYS A 277 31.90 3.37 -10.90
CA CYS A 277 31.90 2.43 -9.78
C CYS A 277 31.36 1.04 -10.15
N THR A 278 31.70 0.04 -9.33
CA THR A 278 31.12 -1.31 -9.36
C THR A 278 30.63 -1.64 -7.97
N LEU A 279 29.40 -2.14 -7.87
CA LEU A 279 28.71 -2.47 -6.63
C LEU A 279 28.51 -3.98 -6.58
N GLU A 280 28.98 -4.56 -5.48
CA GLU A 280 28.92 -5.99 -5.16
C GLU A 280 28.41 -6.13 -3.71
N MET A 281 27.47 -7.05 -3.46
CA MET A 281 26.98 -7.34 -2.10
C MET A 281 28.11 -7.65 -1.11
N GLU A 282 29.15 -8.35 -1.56
CA GLU A 282 30.32 -8.68 -0.73
C GLU A 282 31.12 -7.46 -0.25
N GLN A 283 31.08 -6.34 -0.98
CA GLN A 283 31.69 -5.09 -0.52
C GLN A 283 30.74 -4.39 0.46
N LEU A 284 29.48 -4.21 0.08
CA LEU A 284 28.47 -3.54 0.92
C LEU A 284 28.33 -4.22 2.29
N ALA A 285 28.47 -5.54 2.36
CA ALA A 285 28.51 -6.32 3.60
C ALA A 285 29.69 -5.97 4.53
N ARG A 286 30.87 -5.63 3.98
CA ARG A 286 32.06 -5.22 4.76
C ARG A 286 31.96 -3.78 5.28
N GLU A 287 31.04 -3.00 4.73
CA GLU A 287 30.72 -1.63 5.14
C GLU A 287 29.66 -1.59 6.26
N GLN A 288 29.06 -2.74 6.62
CA GLN A 288 28.07 -2.86 7.71
C GLN A 288 28.75 -3.11 9.09
N PRO A 289 28.05 -2.85 10.21
CA PRO A 289 28.54 -3.14 11.56
C PRO A 289 28.84 -4.64 11.79
N GLU A 290 29.77 -4.93 12.71
CA GLU A 290 30.14 -6.31 13.06
C GLU A 290 28.93 -7.11 13.56
N GLY A 291 28.69 -8.27 12.95
CA GLY A 291 27.53 -9.14 13.24
C GLY A 291 26.25 -8.78 12.48
N PHE A 292 26.22 -7.69 11.71
CA PHE A 292 25.11 -7.41 10.79
C PHE A 292 25.22 -8.33 9.55
N VAL A 293 24.09 -8.86 9.09
CA VAL A 293 24.02 -9.78 7.94
C VAL A 293 23.01 -9.23 6.96
N LEU A 294 23.45 -9.02 5.72
CA LEU A 294 22.58 -8.59 4.62
C LEU A 294 21.86 -9.78 3.97
N ASP A 295 20.62 -9.55 3.55
CA ASP A 295 19.84 -10.46 2.70
C ASP A 295 19.77 -9.92 1.26
N GLU A 296 20.42 -10.63 0.33
CA GLU A 296 20.43 -10.28 -1.10
C GLU A 296 19.04 -10.23 -1.74
N GLN A 297 18.00 -10.80 -1.12
CA GLN A 297 16.63 -10.83 -1.64
C GLN A 297 15.72 -9.74 -1.08
N THR A 298 16.05 -9.13 0.06
CA THR A 298 15.14 -8.19 0.74
C THR A 298 15.77 -6.84 1.11
N ASP A 299 17.09 -6.77 1.30
CA ASP A 299 17.76 -5.49 1.54
C ASP A 299 17.76 -4.61 0.28
N GLN A 300 17.47 -3.33 0.50
CA GLN A 300 17.36 -2.31 -0.54
C GLN A 300 18.43 -1.24 -0.32
N PHE A 301 19.04 -0.78 -1.39
CA PHE A 301 20.09 0.23 -1.38
C PHE A 301 19.73 1.41 -2.28
N ILE A 302 20.26 2.59 -1.95
CA ILE A 302 20.21 3.78 -2.78
C ILE A 302 21.66 4.22 -3.07
N THR A 303 22.06 4.21 -4.33
CA THR A 303 23.32 4.81 -4.80
C THR A 303 23.02 6.15 -5.47
N ARG A 304 23.72 7.24 -5.07
CA ARG A 304 23.45 8.62 -5.53
C ARG A 304 24.66 9.55 -5.38
N ARG A 305 24.72 10.65 -6.16
CA ARG A 305 25.80 11.65 -6.07
C ARG A 305 25.55 12.63 -4.92
N VAL A 306 26.42 12.62 -3.91
CA VAL A 306 26.38 13.61 -2.82
C VAL A 306 27.13 14.86 -3.26
N ARG A 307 26.40 15.84 -3.78
CA ARG A 307 26.92 17.08 -4.37
C ARG A 307 27.85 17.92 -3.48
N ALA A 308 27.87 17.67 -2.17
CA ALA A 308 28.74 18.36 -1.21
C ALA A 308 30.13 17.71 -1.04
N ALA A 309 30.25 16.41 -1.32
CA ALA A 309 31.50 15.64 -1.28
C ALA A 309 32.03 15.28 -2.69
N ASP A 310 31.18 15.44 -3.69
CA ASP A 310 31.39 15.09 -5.10
C ASP A 310 31.72 13.61 -5.36
N GLU A 311 31.05 12.74 -4.60
CA GLU A 311 31.20 11.29 -4.65
C GLU A 311 29.86 10.58 -4.89
N LEU A 312 29.90 9.30 -5.25
CA LEU A 312 28.74 8.41 -5.20
C LEU A 312 28.69 7.69 -3.85
N THR A 313 27.65 7.94 -3.05
CA THR A 313 27.38 7.17 -1.83
C THR A 313 26.35 6.09 -2.12
N THR A 314 26.63 4.85 -1.70
CA THR A 314 25.63 3.78 -1.59
C THR A 314 25.20 3.65 -0.13
N GLU A 315 23.90 3.59 0.11
CA GLU A 315 23.31 3.61 1.45
C GLU A 315 22.22 2.54 1.58
N LEU A 316 22.19 1.82 2.71
CA LEU A 316 21.10 0.90 3.03
C LEU A 316 19.79 1.66 3.29
N VAL A 317 18.68 1.14 2.75
CA VAL A 317 17.32 1.66 2.96
C VAL A 317 16.75 1.06 4.24
N ILE A 318 16.71 1.89 5.28
CA ILE A 318 15.98 1.59 6.51
C ILE A 318 14.49 1.96 6.36
N ARG A 319 13.65 1.38 7.21
CA ARG A 319 12.25 1.83 7.38
C ARG A 319 12.07 2.54 8.72
N LEU A 320 11.50 3.74 8.68
CA LEU A 320 11.10 4.46 9.88
C LEU A 320 9.93 3.77 10.60
N CYS A 321 9.60 4.27 11.79
CA CYS A 321 8.48 3.81 12.63
C CYS A 321 7.08 3.94 11.98
N ASN A 322 6.97 4.50 10.78
CA ASN A 322 5.76 4.60 9.96
C ASN A 322 5.87 3.82 8.62
N ASP A 323 6.80 2.87 8.53
CA ASP A 323 7.16 2.07 7.34
C ASP A 323 7.75 2.86 6.15
N PHE A 324 7.97 4.18 6.30
CA PHE A 324 8.55 5.04 5.27
C PHE A 324 10.01 4.63 4.97
N PRO A 325 10.36 4.33 3.70
CA PRO A 325 11.72 3.99 3.31
C PRO A 325 12.61 5.25 3.21
N THR A 326 13.76 5.21 3.85
CA THR A 326 14.74 6.31 3.92
C THR A 326 16.14 5.71 4.14
N THR A 327 17.20 6.51 4.07
CA THR A 327 18.50 6.09 4.63
C THR A 327 18.70 6.65 6.03
N GLU A 328 19.69 6.12 6.78
CA GLU A 328 20.09 6.70 8.08
C GLU A 328 20.46 8.18 7.97
N ARG A 329 21.13 8.60 6.89
CA ARG A 329 21.52 10.00 6.70
C ARG A 329 20.29 10.88 6.50
N GLU A 330 19.36 10.47 5.64
CA GLU A 330 18.10 11.21 5.41
C GLU A 330 17.22 11.26 6.67
N ALA A 331 17.22 10.22 7.51
CA ALA A 331 16.56 10.21 8.81
C ALA A 331 17.18 11.24 9.77
N LYS A 332 18.51 11.22 9.95
CA LYS A 332 19.25 12.18 10.79
C LYS A 332 19.06 13.62 10.29
N GLU A 333 19.17 13.86 8.98
CA GLU A 333 18.86 15.16 8.35
C GLU A 333 17.41 15.59 8.62
N PHE A 334 16.44 14.66 8.65
CA PHE A 334 15.03 14.97 8.94
C PHE A 334 14.82 15.31 10.43
N GLU A 335 15.46 14.57 11.34
CA GLU A 335 15.45 14.85 12.77
C GLU A 335 16.09 16.23 13.08
N GLU A 336 17.24 16.55 12.48
CA GLU A 336 17.89 17.86 12.63
C GLU A 336 17.02 19.01 12.09
N ARG A 337 16.43 18.86 10.91
CA ARG A 337 15.47 19.84 10.36
C ARG A 337 14.23 19.99 11.24
N THR A 338 13.75 18.89 11.84
CA THR A 338 12.61 18.91 12.76
C THR A 338 12.98 19.61 14.07
N ARG A 339 14.19 19.38 14.61
CA ARG A 339 14.70 20.10 15.79
C ARG A 339 14.84 21.59 15.50
N LEU A 340 15.46 21.98 14.38
CA LEU A 340 15.54 23.39 13.94
C LEU A 340 14.16 24.04 13.74
N HIS A 341 13.11 23.28 13.44
CA HIS A 341 11.73 23.77 13.38
C HIS A 341 11.05 23.83 14.76
N ALA A 342 11.48 23.01 15.72
CA ALA A 342 11.09 23.10 17.14
C ALA A 342 11.82 24.25 17.85
N ASP A 343 13.08 24.52 17.52
CA ASP A 343 13.87 25.65 18.02
C ASP A 343 13.22 26.99 17.62
N LYS A 344 12.47 27.02 16.51
CA LYS A 344 11.62 28.15 16.08
C LYS A 344 10.32 28.33 16.86
N LEU A 345 10.03 27.48 17.85
CA LEU A 345 8.90 27.68 18.77
C LEU A 345 8.94 29.06 19.43
N ASP A 346 10.14 29.59 19.70
CA ASP A 346 10.32 30.92 20.28
C ASP A 346 9.73 32.05 19.40
N GLU A 347 9.85 31.98 18.07
CA GLU A 347 9.21 32.94 17.15
C GLU A 347 7.67 32.89 17.27
N VAL A 348 7.12 31.69 17.48
CA VAL A 348 5.68 31.45 17.62
C VAL A 348 5.17 31.92 18.99
N VAL A 349 5.92 31.63 20.06
CA VAL A 349 5.61 32.05 21.44
C VAL A 349 5.69 33.57 21.56
N ASP A 350 6.74 34.21 21.04
CA ASP A 350 6.86 35.66 21.09
C ASP A 350 5.79 36.36 20.22
N GLY A 351 5.42 35.76 19.08
CA GLY A 351 4.25 36.19 18.30
C GLY A 351 2.93 36.09 19.08
N MET A 352 2.74 35.02 19.86
CA MET A 352 1.57 34.83 20.72
C MET A 352 1.55 35.80 21.92
N LEU A 353 2.70 36.08 22.53
CA LEU A 353 2.87 37.07 23.60
C LEU A 353 2.79 38.53 23.09
N GLY A 354 3.01 38.76 21.79
CA GLY A 354 2.75 40.04 21.11
C GLY A 354 1.27 40.36 20.89
N SER A 355 0.38 39.38 21.06
CA SER A 355 -1.07 39.50 20.83
C SER A 355 -1.79 40.40 21.84
N SER A 356 -3.08 40.68 21.60
CA SER A 356 -3.95 41.39 22.54
C SER A 356 -4.21 40.67 23.86
N LEU A 357 -3.85 39.38 23.97
CA LEU A 357 -3.86 38.62 25.22
C LEU A 357 -2.56 38.86 25.98
N GLY A 358 -1.41 38.61 25.35
CA GLY A 358 -0.09 38.82 25.96
C GLY A 358 0.16 40.27 26.37
N LYS A 359 -0.39 41.24 25.64
CA LYS A 359 -0.37 42.68 26.00
C LYS A 359 -1.07 43.04 27.32
N LYS A 360 -1.77 42.11 27.97
CA LYS A 360 -2.37 42.28 29.32
C LYS A 360 -1.56 41.62 30.43
N LEU A 361 -0.57 40.79 30.10
CA LEU A 361 0.32 40.12 31.05
C LEU A 361 1.49 41.04 31.40
N SER A 362 1.85 41.07 32.69
CA SER A 362 3.11 41.65 33.16
C SER A 362 4.32 40.86 32.63
N GLU A 363 5.51 41.47 32.71
CA GLU A 363 6.74 40.84 32.21
C GLU A 363 7.04 39.51 32.91
N ALA A 364 6.79 39.42 34.22
CA ALA A 364 6.95 38.18 34.99
C ALA A 364 5.95 37.07 34.57
N GLU A 365 4.69 37.42 34.30
CA GLU A 365 3.68 36.45 33.84
C GLU A 365 3.99 35.94 32.42
N ARG A 366 4.50 36.81 31.53
CA ARG A 366 4.95 36.42 30.18
C ARG A 366 6.13 35.46 30.26
N GLU A 367 7.10 35.77 31.11
CA GLU A 367 8.31 34.95 31.28
C GLU A 367 7.97 33.57 31.86
N GLN A 368 7.12 33.51 32.89
CA GLN A 368 6.57 32.23 33.37
C GLN A 368 5.80 31.47 32.29
N MET A 369 5.01 32.16 31.45
CA MET A 369 4.27 31.53 30.36
C MET A 369 5.22 30.98 29.28
N LYS A 370 6.29 31.70 28.93
CA LYS A 370 7.31 31.26 27.96
C LYS A 370 8.04 30.01 28.48
N GLN A 371 8.54 30.05 29.72
CA GLN A 371 9.21 28.92 30.36
C GLN A 371 8.30 27.69 30.51
N MET A 372 7.01 27.88 30.81
CA MET A 372 6.03 26.79 30.87
C MET A 372 5.74 26.19 29.48
N MET A 373 5.67 27.00 28.42
CA MET A 373 5.44 26.50 27.06
C MET A 373 6.68 25.81 26.47
N GLN A 374 7.87 26.34 26.72
CA GLN A 374 9.15 25.71 26.34
C GLN A 374 9.29 24.34 27.01
N SER A 375 9.20 24.27 28.35
CA SER A 375 9.33 23.00 29.08
C SER A 375 8.25 21.96 28.74
N GLN A 376 7.01 22.37 28.43
CA GLN A 376 5.99 21.46 27.90
C GLN A 376 6.32 20.94 26.50
N SER A 377 6.88 21.77 25.62
CA SER A 377 7.29 21.36 24.27
C SER A 377 8.52 20.45 24.29
N GLU A 378 9.51 20.76 25.12
CA GLU A 378 10.69 19.90 25.37
C GLU A 378 10.27 18.54 25.92
N ALA A 379 9.40 18.51 26.94
CA ALA A 379 8.88 17.27 27.50
C ALA A 379 8.07 16.46 26.46
N ALA A 380 7.27 17.10 25.61
CA ALA A 380 6.54 16.44 24.53
C ALA A 380 7.48 15.88 23.45
N SER A 381 8.53 16.62 23.07
CA SER A 381 9.53 16.17 22.11
C SER A 381 10.35 14.99 22.65
N ALA A 382 10.82 15.09 23.90
CA ALA A 382 11.55 14.02 24.57
C ALA A 382 10.69 12.77 24.76
N ALA A 383 9.42 12.91 25.17
CA ALA A 383 8.47 11.80 25.25
C ALA A 383 8.22 11.14 23.88
N LYS A 384 8.12 11.92 22.80
CA LYS A 384 8.00 11.39 21.43
C LYS A 384 9.24 10.59 21.02
N GLN A 385 10.43 11.16 21.16
CA GLN A 385 11.69 10.49 20.83
C GLN A 385 11.88 9.22 21.68
N GLN A 386 11.57 9.28 22.97
CA GLN A 386 11.66 8.13 23.87
C GLN A 386 10.67 7.02 23.49
N ALA A 387 9.46 7.37 23.02
CA ALA A 387 8.52 6.40 22.47
C ALA A 387 9.05 5.78 21.16
N GLU A 388 9.57 6.58 20.25
CA GLU A 388 10.15 6.12 18.96
C GLU A 388 11.40 5.24 19.15
N LEU A 389 12.12 5.36 20.27
CA LEU A 389 13.19 4.43 20.67
C LEU A 389 12.66 3.08 21.20
N THR A 390 11.42 2.97 21.67
CA THR A 390 10.83 1.69 22.12
C THR A 390 10.12 0.93 20.99
N ALA A 391 10.13 -0.41 21.05
CA ALA A 391 9.38 -1.23 20.11
C ALA A 391 7.86 -0.95 20.17
N GLU A 392 7.32 -0.77 21.37
CA GLU A 392 5.91 -0.43 21.62
C GLU A 392 5.53 0.93 21.04
N GLY A 393 6.32 1.99 21.29
CA GLY A 393 6.04 3.32 20.74
C GLY A 393 6.17 3.38 19.22
N ARG A 394 7.11 2.62 18.62
CA ARG A 394 7.15 2.43 17.15
C ARG A 394 5.90 1.71 16.65
N HIS A 395 5.48 0.64 17.31
CA HIS A 395 4.26 -0.08 16.95
C HIS A 395 3.02 0.83 17.00
N GLN A 396 2.84 1.60 18.08
CA GLN A 396 1.76 2.58 18.20
C GLN A 396 1.84 3.67 17.11
N ALA A 397 3.03 4.13 16.73
CA ALA A 397 3.22 5.08 15.64
C ALA A 397 2.75 4.53 14.28
N ARG A 398 2.99 3.23 13.98
CA ARG A 398 2.45 2.58 12.77
C ARG A 398 0.92 2.59 12.77
N VAL A 399 0.30 2.19 13.88
CA VAL A 399 -1.18 2.18 14.01
C VAL A 399 -1.75 3.59 13.81
N GLU A 400 -1.14 4.59 14.45
CA GLU A 400 -1.58 5.99 14.36
C GLU A 400 -1.42 6.54 12.94
N PHE A 401 -0.32 6.22 12.26
CA PHE A 401 -0.08 6.59 10.86
C PHE A 401 -1.13 6.00 9.93
N LYS A 402 -1.36 4.68 9.99
CA LYS A 402 -2.38 3.99 9.17
C LYS A 402 -3.81 4.48 9.48
N LYS A 403 -4.12 4.75 10.75
CA LYS A 403 -5.40 5.39 11.14
C LYS A 403 -5.56 6.77 10.49
N ASN A 404 -4.49 7.57 10.41
CA ASN A 404 -4.56 8.92 9.88
C ASN A 404 -4.58 8.98 8.35
N GLU A 405 -3.91 8.06 7.66
CA GLU A 405 -4.13 7.78 6.24
C GLU A 405 -5.61 7.42 5.96
N GLY A 406 -6.20 6.53 6.78
CA GLY A 406 -7.63 6.21 6.73
C GLY A 406 -8.52 7.44 6.96
N ASN A 407 -8.18 8.28 7.95
CA ASN A 407 -8.90 9.52 8.25
C ASN A 407 -8.81 10.56 7.11
N ALA A 408 -7.72 10.59 6.35
CA ALA A 408 -7.56 11.45 5.18
C ALA A 408 -8.40 10.94 4.01
N ALA A 409 -8.21 9.68 3.62
CA ALA A 409 -8.97 9.02 2.57
C ALA A 409 -10.50 9.09 2.79
N PHE A 410 -10.96 8.98 4.05
CA PHE A 410 -12.38 9.12 4.37
C PHE A 410 -12.93 10.53 4.14
N LYS A 411 -12.15 11.58 4.47
CA LYS A 411 -12.53 12.99 4.22
C LYS A 411 -12.62 13.30 2.73
N ASP A 412 -11.72 12.73 1.94
CA ASP A 412 -11.69 12.88 0.48
C ASP A 412 -12.72 11.99 -0.24
N GLY A 413 -13.53 11.23 0.49
CA GLY A 413 -14.58 10.35 -0.06
C GLY A 413 -14.07 9.03 -0.64
N GLN A 414 -12.79 8.71 -0.45
CA GLN A 414 -12.14 7.49 -0.93
C GLN A 414 -12.41 6.32 0.03
N TYR A 415 -13.69 6.03 0.30
CA TYR A 415 -14.12 5.11 1.37
C TYR A 415 -13.54 3.70 1.26
N GLN A 416 -13.24 3.20 0.05
CA GLN A 416 -12.59 1.91 -0.14
C GLN A 416 -11.11 1.94 0.28
N GLN A 417 -10.37 3.01 -0.04
CA GLN A 417 -8.98 3.17 0.40
C GLN A 417 -8.91 3.41 1.92
N ALA A 418 -9.86 4.18 2.47
CA ALA A 418 -9.99 4.36 3.91
C ALA A 418 -10.21 3.02 4.65
N ALA A 419 -11.07 2.14 4.11
CA ALA A 419 -11.30 0.80 4.68
C ALA A 419 -10.04 -0.09 4.64
N VAL A 420 -9.19 0.03 3.60
CA VAL A 420 -7.89 -0.65 3.54
C VAL A 420 -6.97 -0.13 4.65
N TYR A 421 -6.77 1.18 4.75
CA TYR A 421 -5.91 1.78 5.77
C TYR A 421 -6.36 1.52 7.21
N TYR A 422 -7.67 1.52 7.49
CA TYR A 422 -8.18 1.10 8.82
C TYR A 422 -8.03 -0.41 9.05
N THR A 423 -7.97 -1.23 8.01
CA THR A 423 -7.67 -2.67 8.14
C THR A 423 -6.19 -2.86 8.46
N GLU A 424 -5.28 -2.17 7.77
CA GLU A 424 -3.84 -2.17 8.08
C GLU A 424 -3.57 -1.71 9.53
N ALA A 425 -4.31 -0.69 10.00
CA ALA A 425 -4.25 -0.25 11.40
C ALA A 425 -4.75 -1.32 12.40
N LEU A 426 -5.78 -2.09 12.04
CA LEU A 426 -6.33 -3.19 12.86
C LEU A 426 -5.45 -4.44 12.85
N THR A 427 -4.79 -4.76 11.74
CA THR A 427 -3.78 -5.84 11.66
C THR A 427 -2.57 -5.54 12.54
N LEU A 428 -2.28 -4.26 12.77
CA LEU A 428 -1.28 -3.83 13.76
C LEU A 428 -1.86 -3.89 15.18
N ASN A 429 -3.02 -3.28 15.45
CA ASN A 429 -3.63 -3.25 16.79
C ASN A 429 -5.16 -3.37 16.72
N ASP A 430 -5.67 -4.54 17.07
CA ASP A 430 -7.10 -4.87 17.08
C ASP A 430 -7.84 -4.36 18.33
N GLN A 431 -7.14 -3.97 19.39
CA GLN A 431 -7.77 -3.51 20.64
C GLN A 431 -8.32 -2.07 20.55
N GLN A 432 -8.02 -1.34 19.48
CA GLN A 432 -8.52 0.03 19.28
C GLN A 432 -9.93 0.06 18.67
N HIS A 433 -10.96 0.02 19.52
CA HIS A 433 -12.40 0.14 19.18
C HIS A 433 -12.74 1.26 18.16
N ALA A 434 -11.99 2.37 18.17
CA ALA A 434 -12.19 3.49 17.25
C ALA A 434 -11.90 3.13 15.77
N LEU A 435 -10.95 2.22 15.52
CA LEU A 435 -10.61 1.76 14.16
C LEU A 435 -11.78 1.01 13.53
N PHE A 436 -12.36 0.05 14.26
CA PHE A 436 -13.60 -0.64 13.86
C PHE A 436 -14.75 0.34 13.60
N SER A 437 -14.97 1.35 14.47
CA SER A 437 -16.04 2.34 14.26
C SER A 437 -15.87 3.17 12.97
N ASN A 438 -14.62 3.41 12.58
CA ASN A 438 -14.28 4.14 11.35
C ASN A 438 -14.35 3.24 10.11
N ARG A 439 -13.91 1.97 10.20
CA ARG A 439 -14.04 0.99 9.10
C ARG A 439 -15.51 0.62 8.85
N ALA A 440 -16.32 0.47 9.90
CA ALA A 440 -17.78 0.40 9.80
C ALA A 440 -18.37 1.62 9.08
N ALA A 441 -17.87 2.83 9.36
CA ALA A 441 -18.31 4.05 8.66
C ALA A 441 -17.99 4.00 7.15
N CYS A 442 -16.84 3.42 6.77
CA CYS A 442 -16.48 3.19 5.37
C CYS A 442 -17.44 2.18 4.73
N PHE A 443 -17.68 1.05 5.38
CA PHE A 443 -18.58 0.00 4.87
C PHE A 443 -20.03 0.48 4.72
N LEU A 444 -20.56 1.30 5.65
CA LEU A 444 -21.86 1.97 5.49
C LEU A 444 -21.90 2.87 4.24
N LYS A 445 -20.82 3.59 3.93
CA LYS A 445 -20.71 4.45 2.74
C LYS A 445 -20.51 3.66 1.44
N LEU A 446 -20.02 2.42 1.52
CA LEU A 446 -19.81 1.50 0.39
C LEU A 446 -20.98 0.54 0.16
N GLY A 447 -22.08 0.65 0.93
CA GLY A 447 -23.23 -0.26 0.84
C GLY A 447 -22.99 -1.66 1.44
N ARG A 448 -21.88 -1.88 2.17
CA ARG A 448 -21.48 -3.19 2.70
C ARG A 448 -22.01 -3.40 4.12
N TYR A 449 -23.33 -3.40 4.27
CA TYR A 449 -23.99 -3.27 5.58
C TYR A 449 -23.71 -4.44 6.54
N ALA A 450 -23.51 -5.67 6.04
CA ALA A 450 -23.09 -6.80 6.87
C ALA A 450 -21.70 -6.58 7.51
N GLN A 451 -20.70 -6.20 6.71
CA GLN A 451 -19.35 -5.87 7.22
C GLN A 451 -19.38 -4.67 8.19
N ALA A 452 -20.28 -3.71 7.96
CA ALA A 452 -20.48 -2.59 8.89
C ALA A 452 -21.11 -3.01 10.23
N LYS A 453 -22.01 -4.00 10.23
CA LYS A 453 -22.62 -4.60 11.42
C LYS A 453 -21.61 -5.40 12.22
N GLU A 454 -20.75 -6.18 11.56
CA GLU A 454 -19.63 -6.92 12.16
C GLU A 454 -18.63 -5.97 12.85
N ASP A 455 -18.09 -4.98 12.12
CA ASP A 455 -17.17 -3.99 12.69
C ASP A 455 -17.82 -3.19 13.83
N ALA A 456 -19.10 -2.81 13.70
CA ALA A 456 -19.80 -2.09 14.76
C ALA A 456 -20.01 -2.96 16.02
N ALA A 457 -20.26 -4.26 15.87
CA ALA A 457 -20.34 -5.19 16.99
C ALA A 457 -18.98 -5.35 17.69
N ALA A 458 -17.88 -5.53 16.96
CA ALA A 458 -16.53 -5.59 17.52
C ALA A 458 -16.16 -4.29 18.27
N CYS A 459 -16.49 -3.13 17.68
CA CYS A 459 -16.35 -1.82 18.32
C CYS A 459 -17.09 -1.74 19.68
N ILE A 460 -18.31 -2.27 19.77
CA ILE A 460 -19.13 -2.27 20.99
C ILE A 460 -18.61 -3.30 22.01
N GLN A 461 -18.08 -4.44 21.59
CA GLN A 461 -17.47 -5.43 22.48
C GLN A 461 -16.25 -4.84 23.22
N LEU A 462 -15.38 -4.12 22.49
CA LEU A 462 -14.22 -3.45 23.06
C LEU A 462 -14.56 -2.18 23.86
N ALA A 463 -15.63 -1.46 23.50
CA ALA A 463 -16.05 -0.25 24.20
C ALA A 463 -17.59 -0.14 24.33
N PRO A 464 -18.23 -0.84 25.29
CA PRO A 464 -19.68 -0.91 25.41
C PRO A 464 -20.40 0.43 25.64
N THR A 465 -19.69 1.44 26.14
CA THR A 465 -20.20 2.81 26.36
C THR A 465 -19.96 3.76 25.18
N PHE A 466 -19.29 3.31 24.11
CA PHE A 466 -18.96 4.15 22.97
C PHE A 466 -20.18 4.34 22.05
N SER A 467 -20.96 5.38 22.34
CA SER A 467 -22.21 5.75 21.62
C SER A 467 -22.09 5.70 20.08
N LYS A 468 -20.94 6.10 19.51
CA LYS A 468 -20.68 6.01 18.05
C LYS A 468 -20.68 4.57 17.52
N GLY A 469 -20.24 3.58 18.29
CA GLY A 469 -20.30 2.16 17.93
C GLY A 469 -21.75 1.69 17.76
N HIS A 470 -22.59 1.92 18.78
CA HIS A 470 -24.03 1.65 18.73
C HIS A 470 -24.72 2.36 17.56
N PHE A 471 -24.31 3.58 17.24
CA PHE A 471 -24.84 4.34 16.10
C PHE A 471 -24.43 3.74 14.73
N ARG A 472 -23.23 3.17 14.60
CA ARG A 472 -22.85 2.40 13.40
C ARG A 472 -23.68 1.12 13.27
N LEU A 473 -23.87 0.39 14.38
CA LEU A 473 -24.65 -0.84 14.42
C LEU A 473 -26.12 -0.58 14.04
N ALA A 474 -26.71 0.48 14.58
CA ALA A 474 -28.09 0.87 14.28
C ALA A 474 -28.30 1.21 12.79
N LEU A 475 -27.38 1.96 12.18
CA LEU A 475 -27.40 2.25 10.75
C LEU A 475 -27.19 1.00 9.88
N ALA A 476 -26.36 0.06 10.33
CA ALA A 476 -26.13 -1.20 9.61
C ALA A 476 -27.37 -2.10 9.63
N HIS A 477 -27.99 -2.29 10.80
CA HIS A 477 -29.27 -3.00 10.94
C HIS A 477 -30.39 -2.34 10.10
N GLN A 478 -30.51 -1.01 10.14
CA GLN A 478 -31.54 -0.29 9.38
C GLN A 478 -31.37 -0.47 7.86
N ALA A 479 -30.14 -0.60 7.38
CA ALA A 479 -29.81 -0.83 5.97
C ALA A 479 -29.85 -2.31 5.55
N LEU A 480 -30.07 -3.23 6.49
CA LEU A 480 -30.33 -4.67 6.27
C LEU A 480 -31.82 -5.04 6.43
N ASP A 481 -32.70 -4.06 6.58
CA ASP A 481 -34.12 -4.22 6.94
C ASP A 481 -34.38 -4.99 8.26
N GLU A 482 -33.37 -5.00 9.15
CA GLU A 482 -33.38 -5.52 10.52
C GLU A 482 -33.90 -4.43 11.48
N PHE A 483 -35.14 -4.00 11.26
CA PHE A 483 -35.67 -2.78 11.86
C PHE A 483 -35.90 -2.86 13.38
N GLY A 484 -36.07 -4.06 13.96
CA GLY A 484 -36.23 -4.21 15.41
C GLY A 484 -34.90 -4.00 16.15
N GLU A 485 -33.85 -4.58 15.58
CA GLU A 485 -32.46 -4.51 16.00
C GLU A 485 -31.94 -3.07 15.84
N ALA A 486 -32.28 -2.41 14.73
CA ALA A 486 -32.02 -0.98 14.53
C ALA A 486 -32.69 -0.11 15.61
N CYS A 487 -33.94 -0.41 15.99
CA CYS A 487 -34.62 0.31 17.06
C CYS A 487 -33.94 0.12 18.43
N ALA A 488 -33.47 -1.10 18.73
CA ALA A 488 -32.74 -1.38 19.97
C ALA A 488 -31.39 -0.63 20.01
N ALA A 489 -30.63 -0.66 18.92
CA ALA A 489 -29.34 0.01 18.83
C ALA A 489 -29.47 1.55 18.86
N PHE A 490 -30.43 2.16 18.15
CA PHE A 490 -30.70 3.60 18.29
C PHE A 490 -31.22 3.97 19.68
N GLY A 491 -32.01 3.10 20.32
CA GLY A 491 -32.38 3.24 21.72
C GLY A 491 -31.15 3.32 22.63
N LYS A 492 -30.17 2.44 22.42
CA LYS A 492 -28.93 2.44 23.20
C LYS A 492 -28.05 3.68 22.94
N VAL A 493 -28.05 4.23 21.73
CA VAL A 493 -27.42 5.53 21.45
C VAL A 493 -28.07 6.64 22.28
N LEU A 494 -29.40 6.65 22.39
CA LEU A 494 -30.15 7.68 23.15
C LEU A 494 -30.06 7.50 24.68
N GLU A 495 -29.78 6.30 25.18
CA GLU A 495 -29.41 6.09 26.59
C GLU A 495 -28.03 6.70 26.92
N LEU A 496 -27.08 6.62 25.98
CA LEU A 496 -25.70 7.10 26.15
C LEU A 496 -25.54 8.59 25.80
N ASP A 497 -26.32 9.09 24.85
CA ASP A 497 -26.39 10.48 24.40
C ASP A 497 -27.87 10.86 24.11
N PRO A 498 -28.63 11.29 25.14
CA PRO A 498 -30.02 11.73 24.98
C PRO A 498 -30.20 12.96 24.07
N SER A 499 -29.11 13.65 23.70
CA SER A 499 -29.15 14.82 22.83
C SER A 499 -29.08 14.45 21.33
N ASN A 500 -28.86 13.18 21.01
CA ASN A 500 -28.54 12.71 19.66
C ASN A 500 -29.73 12.76 18.69
N LYS A 501 -29.87 13.90 18.01
CA LYS A 501 -30.95 14.14 17.03
C LYS A 501 -30.94 13.15 15.86
N GLU A 502 -29.77 12.68 15.44
CA GLU A 502 -29.64 11.70 14.35
C GLU A 502 -30.18 10.33 14.78
N ALA A 503 -29.83 9.87 15.99
CA ALA A 503 -30.35 8.62 16.54
C ALA A 503 -31.86 8.67 16.83
N LEU A 504 -32.39 9.81 17.26
CA LEU A 504 -33.84 10.00 17.43
C LEU A 504 -34.58 9.95 16.09
N ALA A 505 -34.02 10.54 15.03
CA ALA A 505 -34.57 10.43 13.68
C ALA A 505 -34.50 8.98 13.16
N GLY A 506 -33.36 8.30 13.34
CA GLY A 506 -33.15 6.90 12.98
C GLY A 506 -34.12 5.95 13.69
N LEU A 507 -34.31 6.09 15.00
CA LEU A 507 -35.26 5.32 15.79
C LEU A 507 -36.70 5.46 15.27
N ASN A 508 -37.13 6.69 14.99
CA ASN A 508 -38.47 6.94 14.47
C ASN A 508 -38.67 6.38 13.06
N MET A 509 -37.65 6.46 12.20
CA MET A 509 -37.68 5.88 10.86
C MET A 509 -37.71 4.35 10.90
N ALA A 510 -36.85 3.72 11.72
CA ALA A 510 -36.82 2.27 11.91
C ALA A 510 -38.15 1.74 12.47
N ARG A 511 -38.80 2.45 13.42
CA ARG A 511 -40.14 2.10 13.92
C ARG A 511 -41.20 2.10 12.80
N MET A 512 -41.23 3.15 11.98
CA MET A 512 -42.15 3.26 10.83
C MET A 512 -41.91 2.13 9.81
N GLN A 513 -40.64 1.79 9.54
CA GLN A 513 -40.29 0.67 8.66
C GLN A 513 -40.68 -0.69 9.25
N ALA A 514 -40.46 -0.92 10.55
CA ALA A 514 -40.86 -2.13 11.27
C ALA A 514 -42.38 -2.33 11.32
N GLU A 515 -43.18 -1.25 11.42
CA GLU A 515 -44.64 -1.34 11.29
C GLU A 515 -45.07 -1.62 9.85
N ARG A 516 -44.46 -0.96 8.86
CA ARG A 516 -44.78 -1.18 7.44
C ARG A 516 -44.52 -2.64 7.04
N LYS A 517 -43.35 -3.19 7.38
CA LYS A 517 -42.96 -4.58 7.10
C LYS A 517 -43.97 -5.58 7.69
N ARG A 518 -44.29 -5.46 8.98
CA ARG A 518 -45.31 -6.29 9.66
C ARG A 518 -46.71 -6.20 9.04
N ARG A 519 -47.13 -5.02 8.54
CA ARG A 519 -48.41 -4.86 7.83
C ARG A 519 -48.41 -5.52 6.45
N GLN A 520 -47.26 -5.53 5.75
CA GLN A 520 -47.13 -6.21 4.46
C GLN A 520 -47.12 -7.74 4.65
N GLU A 521 -46.38 -8.24 5.63
CA GLU A 521 -46.32 -9.67 6.01
C GLU A 521 -47.71 -10.18 6.44
N ALA A 522 -48.41 -9.46 7.32
CA ALA A 522 -49.77 -9.81 7.73
C ALA A 522 -50.80 -9.76 6.57
N GLY A 523 -50.59 -8.89 5.58
CA GLY A 523 -51.42 -8.82 4.37
C GLY A 523 -51.22 -10.01 3.44
N GLN A 524 -50.01 -10.55 3.35
CA GLN A 524 -49.68 -11.74 2.53
C GLN A 524 -50.13 -13.06 3.15
N VAL A 525 -50.31 -13.11 4.47
CA VAL A 525 -50.86 -14.29 5.19
C VAL A 525 -52.40 -14.32 5.15
N ALA A 526 -53.04 -13.23 4.74
CA ALA A 526 -54.50 -13.09 4.66
C ALA A 526 -55.07 -13.25 3.23
N SER A 527 -54.24 -13.62 2.25
CA SER A 527 -54.56 -13.76 0.82
C SER A 527 -54.27 -15.15 0.29
#